data_AF-A0A1H6Y2W4-F1
#
_entry.id   AF-A0A1H6Y2W4-F1
#
_cell.length_a   1.000
_cell.length_b   1.000
_cell.length_c   1.000
_cell.angle_alpha   90.00
_cell.angle_beta   90.00
_cell.angle_gamma   90.00
#
_symmetry.space_group_name_H-M   'P 1'
#
loop_
_entity.id
_entity.type
_entity.pdbx_description
1 polymer ?
#
loop_
_entity_poly.entity_id
_entity_poly.type
_entity_poly.pdbx_seq_one_letter_code
_entity_poly.pdbx_strand_id
1 'polypeptide(L)'
;MSICNLCLRENLKLVDSHIIPKAFYRKCEKGVNSTILSANGYPEKSRQGIYDQIVCADCEKSFGPWDDYAARLLKQHRPDREITRQDDNSLLGYEYSDVDYDKLKMFFLSLLWRAHASGKGFFSDFNLSDDLARELSEIVRSGLIPPAQEWAVFVGKSDQDISTVLVQPLFEEVGNAVFAVIYLPGYVVHIKLNDGQIPDNFIFNLLYPGTGLMAYFYDFVARGEQARAHEMVRVNLDKIRGKK
;
A
#
# COMPACT_ATOMS: atom_id res chain seq x y z
N MET A 1 -20.60 17.31 -15.97
CA MET A 1 -19.24 17.87 -15.82
C MET A 1 -18.81 17.63 -14.38
N SER A 2 -17.56 17.23 -14.15
CA SER A 2 -17.07 16.68 -12.87
C SER A 2 -15.90 17.50 -12.32
N ILE A 3 -15.68 17.41 -11.01
CA ILE A 3 -14.55 18.01 -10.30
C ILE A 3 -13.43 16.97 -10.12
N CYS A 4 -12.18 17.38 -10.29
CA CYS A 4 -11.02 16.54 -9.98
C CYS A 4 -10.72 16.59 -8.47
N ASN A 5 -10.71 15.45 -7.78
CA ASN A 5 -10.55 15.41 -6.31
C ASN A 5 -9.17 15.89 -5.84
N LEU A 6 -8.14 15.85 -6.70
CA LEU A 6 -6.80 16.30 -6.33
C LEU A 6 -6.58 17.81 -6.59
N CYS A 7 -6.85 18.28 -7.81
CA CYS A 7 -6.58 19.67 -8.19
C CYS A 7 -7.78 20.63 -7.99
N LEU A 8 -8.94 20.09 -7.63
CA LEU A 8 -10.19 20.82 -7.36
C LEU A 8 -10.72 21.66 -8.55
N ARG A 9 -10.13 21.52 -9.73
CA ARG A 9 -10.64 22.14 -10.96
C ARG A 9 -11.94 21.47 -11.40
N GLU A 10 -12.91 22.29 -11.76
CA GLU A 10 -14.22 21.87 -12.23
C GLU A 10 -14.25 21.66 -13.75
N ASN A 11 -15.34 21.07 -14.25
CA ASN A 11 -15.61 20.90 -15.67
C ASN A 11 -14.56 20.06 -16.42
N LEU A 12 -13.92 19.13 -15.71
CA LEU A 12 -12.91 18.24 -16.26
C LEU A 12 -13.50 16.86 -16.60
N LYS A 13 -12.93 16.24 -17.65
CA LYS A 13 -13.10 14.81 -17.89
C LYS A 13 -12.17 14.05 -16.94
N LEU A 14 -12.76 13.26 -16.06
CA LEU A 14 -12.01 12.35 -15.19
C LEU A 14 -11.59 11.11 -15.97
N VAL A 15 -10.51 10.47 -15.53
CA VAL A 15 -9.94 9.27 -16.15
C VAL A 15 -9.97 8.10 -15.18
N ASP A 16 -9.90 6.87 -15.72
CA ASP A 16 -9.81 5.67 -14.91
C ASP A 16 -8.43 5.57 -14.25
N SER A 17 -8.34 6.06 -13.01
CA SER A 17 -7.15 6.03 -12.17
C SER A 17 -7.11 4.72 -11.39
N HIS A 18 -6.04 3.93 -11.54
CA HIS A 18 -5.87 2.75 -10.70
C HIS A 18 -5.53 3.17 -9.28
N ILE A 19 -6.26 2.64 -8.30
CA ILE A 19 -6.01 2.96 -6.89
C ILE A 19 -4.69 2.35 -6.44
N ILE A 20 -4.52 1.03 -6.63
CA ILE A 20 -3.21 0.36 -6.60
C ILE A 20 -2.74 0.23 -8.06
N PRO A 21 -1.51 0.64 -8.43
CA PRO A 21 -1.12 0.67 -9.82
C PRO A 21 -1.18 -0.70 -10.49
N LYS A 22 -1.52 -0.69 -11.78
CA LYS A 22 -1.74 -1.92 -12.54
C LYS A 22 -0.56 -2.90 -12.52
N ALA A 23 0.66 -2.38 -12.41
CA ALA A 23 1.89 -3.17 -12.36
C ALA A 23 2.00 -4.09 -11.13
N PHE A 24 1.31 -3.76 -10.03
CA PHE A 24 1.30 -4.59 -8.83
C PHE A 24 0.37 -5.79 -8.96
N TYR A 25 -0.68 -5.70 -9.79
CA TYR A 25 -1.54 -6.85 -10.07
C TYR A 25 -0.82 -7.90 -10.92
N ARG A 26 -1.09 -9.18 -10.64
CA ARG A 26 -0.44 -10.28 -11.35
C ARG A 26 -0.90 -10.29 -12.82
N LYS A 27 0.03 -10.20 -13.77
CA LYS A 27 -0.24 -10.53 -15.17
C LYS A 27 -0.57 -12.02 -15.26
N CYS A 28 -1.77 -12.33 -15.70
CA CYS A 28 -2.27 -13.70 -15.79
C CYS A 28 -1.72 -14.38 -17.05
N GLU A 29 -0.67 -15.20 -16.94
CA GLU A 29 -0.20 -16.02 -18.08
C GLU A 29 -1.03 -17.31 -18.26
N LYS A 30 -1.76 -17.76 -17.24
CA LYS A 30 -2.53 -19.03 -17.25
C LYS A 30 -3.85 -19.00 -16.45
N GLY A 31 -4.62 -17.91 -16.55
CA GLY A 31 -6.03 -17.90 -16.11
C GLY A 31 -6.32 -17.79 -14.59
N VAL A 32 -5.32 -17.61 -13.72
CA VAL A 32 -5.55 -17.34 -12.29
C VAL A 32 -5.67 -15.83 -12.06
N ASN A 33 -6.89 -15.35 -11.81
CA ASN A 33 -7.20 -13.93 -11.59
C ASN A 33 -6.62 -13.40 -10.26
N SER A 34 -6.32 -12.11 -10.19
CA SER A 34 -6.10 -11.45 -8.89
C SER A 34 -7.41 -11.53 -8.12
N THR A 35 -7.36 -12.09 -6.90
CA THR A 35 -8.55 -12.18 -6.05
C THR A 35 -8.59 -10.96 -5.16
N ILE A 36 -9.71 -10.26 -5.18
CA ILE A 36 -10.03 -9.17 -4.26
C ILE A 36 -10.87 -9.77 -3.15
N LEU A 37 -10.40 -9.71 -1.91
CA LEU A 37 -11.22 -10.03 -0.75
C LEU A 37 -11.77 -8.72 -0.19
N SER A 38 -13.09 -8.54 -0.27
CA SER A 38 -13.80 -7.50 0.47
C SER A 38 -14.11 -7.97 1.90
N ALA A 39 -14.32 -7.04 2.84
CA ALA A 39 -14.72 -7.35 4.22
C ALA A 39 -16.02 -8.17 4.31
N ASN A 40 -16.85 -8.17 3.26
CA ASN A 40 -18.06 -8.98 3.18
C ASN A 40 -17.76 -10.49 2.98
N GLY A 41 -16.48 -10.88 2.92
CA GLY A 41 -16.03 -12.27 2.92
C GLY A 41 -16.17 -13.00 1.58
N TYR A 42 -16.68 -12.33 0.53
CA TYR A 42 -16.80 -12.91 -0.80
C TYR A 42 -15.61 -12.48 -1.68
N PRO A 43 -14.79 -13.45 -2.14
CA PRO A 43 -13.72 -13.17 -3.10
C PRO A 43 -14.31 -12.77 -4.46
N GLU A 44 -14.03 -11.53 -4.88
CA GLU A 44 -14.31 -11.06 -6.24
C GLU A 44 -13.06 -11.17 -7.10
N LYS A 45 -13.20 -11.70 -8.30
CA LYS A 45 -12.08 -11.78 -9.25
C LYS A 45 -12.00 -10.48 -10.03
N SER A 46 -10.87 -9.77 -9.93
CA SER A 46 -10.59 -8.65 -10.83
C SER A 46 -9.42 -8.96 -11.74
N ARG A 47 -9.64 -8.75 -13.04
CA ARG A 47 -8.61 -8.92 -14.09
C ARG A 47 -7.68 -7.71 -14.20
N GLN A 48 -8.16 -6.53 -13.83
CA GLN A 48 -7.45 -5.27 -14.07
C GLN A 48 -7.10 -4.52 -12.79
N GLY A 49 -7.59 -4.98 -11.63
CA GLY A 49 -7.45 -4.29 -10.37
C GLY A 49 -8.67 -3.45 -10.00
N ILE A 50 -8.46 -2.47 -9.11
CA ILE A 50 -9.48 -1.50 -8.70
C ILE A 50 -9.07 -0.14 -9.24
N TYR A 51 -9.93 0.46 -10.03
CA TYR A 51 -9.77 1.80 -10.58
C TYR A 51 -11.02 2.63 -10.32
N ASP A 52 -10.86 3.95 -10.24
CA ASP A 52 -11.96 4.88 -10.06
C ASP A 52 -11.72 6.20 -10.80
N GLN A 53 -12.78 6.95 -11.05
CA GLN A 53 -12.72 8.23 -11.74
C GLN A 53 -12.62 9.37 -10.73
N ILE A 54 -11.44 9.48 -10.09
CA ILE A 54 -11.19 10.44 -8.99
C ILE A 54 -10.35 11.65 -9.43
N VAL A 55 -9.66 11.56 -10.56
CA VAL A 55 -8.72 12.59 -11.04
C VAL A 55 -8.86 12.87 -12.53
N CYS A 56 -8.41 14.06 -12.94
CA CYS A 56 -8.21 14.40 -14.35
C CYS A 56 -6.90 13.81 -14.90
N ALA A 57 -6.74 13.82 -16.22
CA ALA A 57 -5.56 13.27 -16.91
C ALA A 57 -4.23 13.89 -16.45
N ASP A 58 -4.19 15.20 -16.17
CA ASP A 58 -2.96 15.88 -15.70
C ASP A 58 -2.52 15.35 -14.33
N CYS A 59 -3.47 15.17 -13.42
CA CYS A 59 -3.22 14.64 -12.09
C CYS A 59 -2.81 13.16 -12.15
N GLU A 60 -3.50 12.35 -12.95
CA GLU A 60 -3.11 10.94 -13.17
C GLU A 60 -1.67 10.81 -13.67
N LYS A 61 -1.27 11.68 -14.60
CA LYS A 61 0.10 11.70 -15.15
C LYS A 61 1.16 12.02 -14.08
N SER A 62 0.79 12.79 -13.05
CA SER A 62 1.72 13.13 -11.96
C SER A 62 2.12 11.94 -11.09
N PHE A 63 1.27 10.91 -11.00
CA PHE A 63 1.58 9.67 -10.26
C PHE A 63 2.60 8.78 -10.99
N GLY A 64 2.67 8.88 -12.32
CA GLY A 64 3.46 7.99 -13.18
C GLY A 64 4.91 7.79 -12.72
N PRO A 65 5.70 8.84 -12.48
CA PRO A 65 7.08 8.70 -12.02
C PRO A 65 7.25 7.92 -10.71
N TRP A 66 6.31 8.07 -9.78
CA TRP A 66 6.31 7.39 -8.49
C TRP A 66 5.86 5.93 -8.63
N ASP A 67 4.75 5.70 -9.35
CA ASP A 67 4.20 4.38 -9.64
C ASP A 67 5.21 3.51 -10.41
N ASP A 68 5.85 4.06 -11.43
CA ASP A 68 6.85 3.36 -12.25
C ASP A 68 8.09 3.00 -11.42
N TYR A 69 8.54 3.89 -10.54
CA TYR A 69 9.66 3.63 -9.66
C TYR A 69 9.34 2.50 -8.68
N ALA A 70 8.22 2.61 -7.96
CA ALA A 70 7.81 1.59 -7.00
C ALA A 70 7.56 0.23 -7.66
N ALA A 71 6.97 0.21 -8.86
CA ALA A 71 6.78 -1.03 -9.61
C ALA A 71 8.12 -1.69 -10.00
N ARG A 72 9.11 -0.90 -10.44
CA ARG A 72 10.45 -1.44 -10.72
C ARG A 72 11.09 -2.01 -9.46
N LEU A 73 11.12 -1.26 -8.36
CA LEU A 73 11.76 -1.67 -7.11
C LEU A 73 11.04 -2.85 -6.44
N LEU A 74 9.75 -2.73 -6.17
CA LEU A 74 9.04 -3.66 -5.30
C LEU A 74 8.59 -4.93 -6.02
N LYS A 75 8.38 -4.88 -7.36
CA LYS A 75 7.83 -5.99 -8.13
C LYS A 75 8.82 -6.66 -9.07
N GLN A 76 9.71 -5.90 -9.70
CA GLN A 76 10.58 -6.40 -10.77
C GLN A 76 12.00 -6.65 -10.28
N HIS A 77 12.49 -5.81 -9.39
CA HIS A 77 13.81 -5.92 -8.81
C HIS A 77 13.86 -7.07 -7.80
N ARG A 78 14.95 -7.83 -7.85
CA ARG A 78 15.24 -8.84 -6.83
C ARG A 78 15.92 -8.15 -5.66
N PRO A 79 15.68 -8.59 -4.42
CA PRO A 79 16.39 -8.04 -3.28
C PRO A 79 17.90 -8.22 -3.44
N ASP A 80 18.68 -7.22 -3.02
CA ASP A 80 20.14 -7.25 -3.09
C ASP A 80 20.73 -8.21 -2.05
N ARG A 81 20.06 -8.31 -0.90
CA ARG A 81 20.49 -9.18 0.21
C ARG A 81 19.30 -9.76 0.98
N GLU A 82 19.46 -11.00 1.39
CA GLU A 82 18.63 -11.65 2.41
C GLU A 82 19.12 -11.25 3.80
N ILE A 83 18.20 -10.82 4.66
CA ILE A 83 18.51 -10.50 6.05
C ILE A 83 18.21 -11.76 6.86
N THR A 84 19.21 -12.31 7.54
CA THR A 84 19.06 -13.54 8.33
C THR A 84 19.40 -13.30 9.80
N ARG A 85 18.86 -14.15 10.67
CA ARG A 85 19.21 -14.20 12.09
C ARG A 85 20.57 -14.89 12.26
N GLN A 86 21.42 -14.37 13.14
CA GLN A 86 22.81 -14.85 13.28
C GLN A 86 22.94 -16.24 13.95
N ASP A 87 21.99 -16.61 14.80
CA ASP A 87 21.99 -17.84 15.59
C ASP A 87 21.54 -19.07 14.79
N ASP A 88 20.52 -18.94 13.95
CA ASP A 88 19.88 -20.06 13.25
C ASP A 88 19.78 -19.87 11.71
N ASN A 89 20.30 -18.77 11.16
CA ASN A 89 20.19 -18.40 9.75
C ASN A 89 18.74 -18.31 9.23
N SER A 90 17.75 -18.15 10.10
CA SER A 90 16.37 -17.94 9.68
C SER A 90 16.24 -16.64 8.90
N LEU A 91 15.46 -16.68 7.80
CA LEU A 91 15.23 -15.52 6.97
C LEU A 91 14.31 -14.53 7.69
N LEU A 92 14.83 -13.34 7.98
CA LEU A 92 14.12 -12.25 8.65
C LEU A 92 13.55 -11.22 7.70
N GLY A 93 14.07 -11.11 6.47
CA GLY A 93 13.60 -10.11 5.51
C GLY A 93 14.53 -9.92 4.34
N TYR A 94 14.33 -8.81 3.65
CA TYR A 94 15.09 -8.44 2.46
C TYR A 94 15.55 -7.00 2.50
N GLU A 95 16.71 -6.76 1.92
CA GLU A 95 17.26 -5.43 1.70
C GLU A 95 17.27 -5.08 0.22
N TYR A 96 16.91 -3.83 -0.06
CA TYR A 96 17.04 -3.21 -1.37
C TYR A 96 17.91 -1.97 -1.21
N SER A 97 19.02 -1.93 -1.93
CA SER A 97 19.98 -0.83 -1.96
C SER A 97 19.58 0.23 -2.98
N ASP A 98 20.24 1.39 -2.96
CA ASP A 98 20.07 2.47 -3.94
C ASP A 98 18.61 2.91 -4.15
N VAL A 99 17.87 3.01 -3.03
CA VAL A 99 16.47 3.41 -3.04
C VAL A 99 16.34 4.92 -3.19
N ASP A 100 15.55 5.34 -4.20
CA ASP A 100 15.08 6.71 -4.37
C ASP A 100 13.94 6.93 -3.37
N TYR A 101 14.34 7.38 -2.18
CA TYR A 101 13.46 7.66 -1.05
C TYR A 101 12.28 8.54 -1.47
N ASP A 102 12.57 9.62 -2.20
CA ASP A 102 11.62 10.64 -2.60
C ASP A 102 10.49 10.02 -3.44
N LYS A 103 10.84 9.27 -4.49
CA LYS A 103 9.86 8.61 -5.34
C LYS A 103 9.09 7.52 -4.58
N LEU A 104 9.75 6.77 -3.72
CA LEU A 104 9.10 5.69 -2.99
C LEU A 104 8.13 6.21 -1.92
N LYS A 105 8.50 7.25 -1.18
CA LYS A 105 7.62 7.90 -0.21
C LYS A 105 6.41 8.50 -0.91
N MET A 106 6.61 9.25 -1.98
CA MET A 106 5.49 9.84 -2.74
C MET A 106 4.58 8.80 -3.37
N PHE A 107 5.11 7.64 -3.79
CA PHE A 107 4.30 6.51 -4.21
C PHE A 107 3.32 6.08 -3.09
N PHE A 108 3.81 5.82 -1.88
CA PHE A 108 2.97 5.37 -0.77
C PHE A 108 1.95 6.43 -0.32
N LEU A 109 2.34 7.71 -0.29
CA LEU A 109 1.42 8.81 0.04
C LEU A 109 0.35 8.99 -1.04
N SER A 110 0.70 8.89 -2.32
CA SER A 110 -0.27 8.92 -3.42
C SER A 110 -1.23 7.73 -3.38
N LEU A 111 -0.75 6.56 -2.94
CA LEU A 111 -1.56 5.36 -2.78
C LEU A 111 -2.58 5.52 -1.64
N LEU A 112 -2.14 6.06 -0.49
CA LEU A 112 -3.01 6.41 0.62
C LEU A 112 -4.08 7.41 0.20
N TRP A 113 -3.68 8.45 -0.52
CA TRP A 113 -4.60 9.46 -1.03
C TRP A 113 -5.63 8.87 -1.99
N ARG A 114 -5.19 8.06 -2.97
CA ARG A 114 -6.10 7.39 -3.92
C ARG A 114 -7.07 6.46 -3.21
N ALA A 115 -6.63 5.74 -2.19
CA ALA A 115 -7.49 4.87 -1.40
C ALA A 115 -8.59 5.66 -0.67
N HIS A 116 -8.22 6.76 -0.01
CA HIS A 116 -9.18 7.67 0.64
C HIS A 116 -10.15 8.35 -0.35
N ALA A 117 -9.66 8.80 -1.50
CA ALA A 117 -10.46 9.53 -2.48
C ALA A 117 -11.43 8.64 -3.29
N SER A 118 -11.27 7.32 -3.21
CA SER A 118 -12.03 6.34 -3.98
C SER A 118 -13.42 6.09 -3.41
N GLY A 119 -14.45 6.17 -4.26
CA GLY A 119 -15.83 5.83 -3.88
C GLY A 119 -16.15 4.35 -4.01
N LYS A 120 -15.18 3.49 -4.35
CA LYS A 120 -15.42 2.05 -4.50
C LYS A 120 -15.67 1.41 -3.13
N GLY A 121 -16.63 0.49 -3.06
CA GLY A 121 -16.95 -0.25 -1.83
C GLY A 121 -15.79 -1.04 -1.23
N PHE A 122 -14.69 -1.27 -1.95
CA PHE A 122 -13.47 -1.83 -1.38
C PHE A 122 -12.77 -0.87 -0.40
N PHE A 123 -12.95 0.44 -0.56
CA PHE A 123 -12.33 1.49 0.23
C PHE A 123 -13.33 2.27 1.09
N SER A 124 -14.62 1.86 1.12
CA SER A 124 -15.69 2.65 1.75
C SER A 124 -15.50 2.93 3.23
N ASP A 125 -14.82 2.03 3.95
CA ASP A 125 -14.56 2.14 5.39
C ASP A 125 -13.17 2.76 5.68
N PHE A 126 -12.44 3.15 4.63
CA PHE A 126 -11.08 3.69 4.72
C PHE A 126 -11.08 5.20 4.44
N ASN A 127 -11.57 5.97 5.41
CA ASN A 127 -11.69 7.42 5.31
C ASN A 127 -10.75 8.13 6.29
N LEU A 128 -9.88 8.99 5.77
CA LEU A 128 -9.13 9.94 6.58
C LEU A 128 -10.06 11.03 7.09
N SER A 129 -9.72 11.64 8.23
CA SER A 129 -10.36 12.88 8.68
C SER A 129 -10.11 14.01 7.67
N ASP A 130 -11.03 14.97 7.57
CA ASP A 130 -10.95 16.10 6.62
C ASP A 130 -9.60 16.86 6.68
N ASP A 131 -9.05 17.06 7.88
CA ASP A 131 -7.76 17.76 8.04
C ASP A 131 -6.60 16.97 7.43
N LEU A 132 -6.46 15.69 7.79
CA LEU A 132 -5.47 14.78 7.20
C LEU A 132 -5.66 14.63 5.69
N ALA A 133 -6.90 14.53 5.22
CA ALA A 133 -7.22 14.41 3.80
C ALA A 133 -6.77 15.64 3.01
N ARG A 134 -7.02 16.84 3.55
CA ARG A 134 -6.58 18.12 2.97
C ARG A 134 -5.07 18.23 2.92
N GLU A 135 -4.40 17.95 4.04
CA GLU A 135 -2.94 17.97 4.13
C GLU A 135 -2.29 16.99 3.13
N LEU A 136 -2.76 15.74 3.11
CA LEU A 136 -2.27 14.73 2.18
C LEU A 136 -2.50 15.13 0.71
N SER A 137 -3.65 15.74 0.41
CA SER A 137 -3.95 16.25 -0.93
C SER A 137 -2.97 17.34 -1.35
N GLU A 138 -2.57 18.23 -0.43
CA GLU A 138 -1.57 19.26 -0.69
C GLU A 138 -0.17 18.68 -0.91
N ILE A 139 0.23 17.70 -0.10
CA ILE A 139 1.49 16.96 -0.26
C ILE A 139 1.54 16.29 -1.65
N VAL A 140 0.52 15.50 -1.99
CA VAL A 140 0.45 14.77 -3.26
C VAL A 140 0.37 15.73 -4.45
N ARG A 141 -0.39 16.83 -4.34
CA ARG A 141 -0.53 17.81 -5.43
C ARG A 141 0.74 18.64 -5.66
N SER A 142 1.44 19.01 -4.59
CA SER A 142 2.66 19.82 -4.69
C SER A 142 3.89 18.99 -5.05
N GLY A 143 3.89 17.70 -4.71
CA GLY A 143 5.06 16.84 -4.80
C GLY A 143 6.14 17.21 -3.77
N LEU A 144 5.84 18.06 -2.78
CA LEU A 144 6.75 18.40 -1.71
C LEU A 144 6.81 17.24 -0.72
N ILE A 145 8.03 16.79 -0.44
CA ILE A 145 8.24 15.57 0.34
C ILE A 145 8.36 15.94 1.82
N PRO A 146 7.46 15.45 2.68
CA PRO A 146 7.55 15.76 4.11
C PRO A 146 8.76 15.04 4.74
N PRO A 147 9.31 15.57 5.85
CA PRO A 147 10.36 14.91 6.63
C PRO A 147 10.04 13.45 6.96
N ALA A 148 11.05 12.60 7.18
CA ALA A 148 10.85 11.16 7.38
C ALA A 148 9.94 10.79 8.57
N GLN A 149 9.90 11.64 9.59
CA GLN A 149 9.10 11.47 10.80
C GLN A 149 7.62 11.85 10.58
N GLU A 150 7.36 12.72 9.61
CA GLU A 150 6.01 13.11 9.18
C GLU A 150 5.52 12.16 8.10
N TRP A 151 4.28 11.69 8.25
CA TRP A 151 3.73 10.64 7.40
C TRP A 151 4.71 9.45 7.27
N ALA A 152 5.31 9.06 8.40
CA ALA A 152 6.34 8.04 8.45
C ALA A 152 5.83 6.75 7.83
N VAL A 153 6.59 6.22 6.86
CA VAL A 153 6.22 5.05 6.08
C VAL A 153 7.05 3.85 6.52
N PHE A 154 6.38 2.76 6.84
CA PHE A 154 7.00 1.50 7.20
C PHE A 154 6.60 0.43 6.19
N VAL A 155 7.58 -0.28 5.66
CA VAL A 155 7.36 -1.23 4.56
C VAL A 155 7.78 -2.62 5.02
N GLY A 156 6.82 -3.40 5.50
CA GLY A 156 7.04 -4.78 5.90
C GLY A 156 6.88 -5.76 4.74
N LYS A 157 7.56 -6.90 4.82
CA LYS A 157 7.35 -8.02 3.90
C LYS A 157 6.19 -8.87 4.39
N SER A 158 5.22 -9.09 3.51
CA SER A 158 4.06 -9.96 3.79
C SER A 158 4.33 -11.38 3.31
N ASP A 159 3.79 -12.37 4.00
CA ASP A 159 3.87 -13.78 3.63
C ASP A 159 3.31 -14.02 2.21
N GLN A 160 3.78 -15.09 1.56
CA GLN A 160 3.47 -15.42 0.17
C GLN A 160 1.97 -15.58 -0.10
N ASP A 161 1.18 -15.93 0.91
CA ASP A 161 -0.25 -16.16 0.77
C ASP A 161 -1.05 -14.88 0.52
N ILE A 162 -0.73 -13.77 1.20
CA ILE A 162 -1.40 -12.46 1.04
C ILE A 162 -0.95 -11.79 -0.25
N SER A 163 0.23 -12.13 -0.78
CA SER A 163 0.73 -11.57 -2.05
C SER A 163 -0.17 -11.84 -3.27
N THR A 164 -1.11 -12.78 -3.15
CA THR A 164 -2.03 -13.19 -4.22
C THR A 164 -3.44 -12.61 -4.10
N VAL A 165 -3.70 -11.87 -3.01
CA VAL A 165 -5.02 -11.39 -2.64
C VAL A 165 -4.96 -9.91 -2.26
N LEU A 166 -5.88 -9.10 -2.79
CA LEU A 166 -6.06 -7.74 -2.29
C LEU A 166 -6.90 -7.78 -1.03
N VAL A 167 -6.36 -7.21 0.03
CA VAL A 167 -6.99 -7.04 1.33
C VAL A 167 -7.38 -5.57 1.45
N GLN A 168 -8.59 -5.31 1.96
CA GLN A 168 -9.03 -3.94 2.20
C GLN A 168 -8.05 -3.22 3.13
N PRO A 169 -7.69 -1.96 2.83
CA PRO A 169 -6.89 -1.17 3.74
C PRO A 169 -7.69 -0.89 5.02
N LEU A 170 -6.98 -0.68 6.11
CA LEU A 170 -7.57 -0.51 7.44
C LEU A 170 -6.78 0.52 8.25
N PHE A 171 -7.37 0.96 9.35
CA PHE A 171 -6.66 1.73 10.37
C PHE A 171 -6.27 0.83 11.54
N GLU A 172 -5.07 1.05 12.07
CA GLU A 172 -4.54 0.31 13.21
C GLU A 172 -4.00 1.28 14.26
N GLU A 173 -4.36 1.04 15.52
CA GLU A 173 -3.80 1.76 16.66
C GLU A 173 -2.76 0.89 17.36
N VAL A 174 -1.53 1.42 17.51
CA VAL A 174 -0.45 0.77 18.25
C VAL A 174 0.08 1.74 19.29
N GLY A 175 -0.25 1.49 20.56
CA GLY A 175 0.03 2.45 21.63
C GLY A 175 -0.78 3.72 21.43
N ASN A 176 -0.11 4.86 21.24
CA ASN A 176 -0.74 6.14 20.90
C ASN A 176 -0.58 6.54 19.43
N ALA A 177 0.04 5.69 18.60
CA ALA A 177 0.21 5.93 17.18
C ALA A 177 -0.94 5.30 16.38
N VAL A 178 -1.45 6.06 15.41
CA VAL A 178 -2.47 5.62 14.46
C VAL A 178 -1.82 5.42 13.09
N PHE A 179 -2.08 4.29 12.47
CA PHE A 179 -1.54 3.93 11.16
C PHE A 179 -2.66 3.66 10.15
N ALA A 180 -2.50 4.18 8.95
CA ALA A 180 -3.14 3.62 7.76
C ALA A 180 -2.33 2.39 7.31
N VAL A 181 -3.01 1.26 7.11
CA VAL A 181 -2.40 0.01 6.66
C VAL A 181 -2.90 -0.30 5.26
N ILE A 182 -1.98 -0.40 4.30
CA ILE A 182 -2.26 -0.72 2.90
C ILE A 182 -1.51 -1.97 2.49
N TYR A 183 -2.23 -2.92 1.91
CA TYR A 183 -1.66 -4.17 1.42
C TYR A 183 -1.32 -4.06 -0.07
N LEU A 184 -0.05 -4.31 -0.39
CA LEU A 184 0.43 -4.49 -1.75
C LEU A 184 0.84 -5.96 -1.94
N PRO A 185 0.83 -6.49 -3.16
CA PRO A 185 1.32 -7.84 -3.44
C PRO A 185 2.75 -8.07 -2.91
N GLY A 186 2.85 -8.79 -1.79
CA GLY A 186 4.11 -9.15 -1.12
C GLY A 186 4.63 -8.11 -0.13
N TYR A 187 3.85 -7.07 0.20
CA TYR A 187 4.22 -6.04 1.17
C TYR A 187 3.01 -5.57 1.98
N VAL A 188 3.25 -5.21 3.23
CA VAL A 188 2.31 -4.44 4.05
C VAL A 188 2.95 -3.09 4.32
N VAL A 189 2.19 -2.02 4.11
CA VAL A 189 2.66 -0.65 4.26
C VAL A 189 1.87 0.00 5.37
N HIS A 190 2.57 0.48 6.40
CA HIS A 190 2.00 1.30 7.45
C HIS A 190 2.41 2.75 7.23
N ILE A 191 1.45 3.66 7.26
CA ILE A 191 1.68 5.10 7.17
C ILE A 191 1.13 5.73 8.43
N LYS A 192 2.00 6.35 9.21
CA LYS A 192 1.64 7.01 10.47
C LYS A 192 0.82 8.27 10.21
N LEU A 193 -0.28 8.43 10.94
CA LEU A 193 -1.28 9.49 10.72
C LEU A 193 -1.33 10.55 11.83
N ASN A 194 -0.64 10.34 12.96
CA ASN A 194 -0.68 11.25 14.10
C ASN A 194 0.69 11.39 14.77
N ASP A 195 0.77 12.23 15.80
CA ASP A 195 1.99 12.50 16.57
C ASP A 195 2.31 11.44 17.63
N GLY A 196 1.65 10.28 17.61
CA GLY A 196 1.95 9.17 18.51
C GLY A 196 3.42 8.73 18.44
N GLN A 197 3.93 8.05 19.46
CA GLN A 197 5.30 7.55 19.40
C GLN A 197 5.37 6.35 18.47
N ILE A 198 6.39 6.31 17.61
CA ILE A 198 6.65 5.14 16.77
C ILE A 198 7.08 4.00 17.69
N PRO A 199 6.39 2.85 17.68
CA PRO A 199 6.82 1.71 18.49
C PRO A 199 8.21 1.21 18.04
N ASP A 200 9.07 0.82 18.98
CA ASP A 200 10.47 0.45 18.69
C ASP A 200 10.61 -0.64 17.62
N ASN A 201 9.67 -1.59 17.58
CA ASN A 201 9.67 -2.68 16.62
C ASN A 201 9.33 -2.25 15.18
N PHE A 202 8.77 -1.06 14.98
CA PHE A 202 8.51 -0.52 13.64
C PHE A 202 9.78 0.07 13.00
N ILE A 203 10.74 0.53 13.79
CA ILE A 203 11.91 1.29 13.30
C ILE A 203 12.69 0.51 12.25
N PHE A 204 12.75 -0.82 12.35
CA PHE A 204 13.46 -1.67 11.40
C PHE A 204 12.89 -1.67 9.97
N ASN A 205 11.61 -1.32 9.82
CA ASN A 205 10.94 -1.22 8.52
C ASN A 205 10.74 0.23 8.05
N LEU A 206 11.26 1.22 8.79
CA LEU A 206 11.09 2.64 8.47
C LEU A 206 11.82 2.98 7.16
N LEU A 207 11.09 3.57 6.22
CA LEU A 207 11.67 4.18 5.04
C LEU A 207 12.33 5.50 5.42
N TYR A 208 13.64 5.63 5.18
CA TYR A 208 14.43 6.79 5.59
C TYR A 208 15.33 7.32 4.44
N PRO A 209 15.55 8.64 4.32
CA PRO A 209 16.41 9.19 3.28
C PRO A 209 17.86 8.69 3.38
N GLY A 210 18.45 8.36 2.24
CA GLY A 210 19.85 7.91 2.15
C GLY A 210 20.10 6.50 2.70
N THR A 211 19.05 5.78 3.10
CA THR A 211 19.14 4.36 3.43
C THR A 211 18.54 3.52 2.30
N GLY A 212 18.95 2.25 2.22
CA GLY A 212 18.17 1.26 1.48
C GLY A 212 16.78 1.04 2.11
N LEU A 213 15.97 0.22 1.46
CA LEU A 213 14.73 -0.32 2.01
C LEU A 213 15.03 -1.64 2.71
N MET A 214 14.81 -1.67 4.03
CA MET A 214 14.82 -2.87 4.83
C MET A 214 13.38 -3.35 5.01
N ALA A 215 13.01 -4.44 4.35
CA ALA A 215 11.68 -5.04 4.42
C ALA A 215 11.75 -6.35 5.21
N TYR A 216 11.66 -6.25 6.53
CA TYR A 216 11.56 -7.38 7.44
C TYR A 216 10.19 -8.04 7.32
N PHE A 217 10.16 -9.37 7.48
CA PHE A 217 8.90 -10.09 7.65
C PHE A 217 8.19 -9.59 8.90
N TYR A 218 6.90 -9.37 8.74
CA TYR A 218 6.05 -8.90 9.80
C TYR A 218 5.57 -10.10 10.64
N ASP A 219 6.33 -10.49 11.68
CA ASP A 219 5.98 -11.60 12.60
C ASP A 219 5.72 -11.15 14.04
N PHE A 220 5.31 -9.89 14.23
CA PHE A 220 4.75 -9.46 15.51
C PHE A 220 3.26 -9.76 15.47
N VAL A 221 2.88 -11.01 15.79
CA VAL A 221 1.51 -11.47 16.11
C VAL A 221 0.46 -10.47 15.64
N ALA A 222 -0.02 -10.59 14.40
CA ALA A 222 -1.06 -9.73 13.86
C ALA A 222 -2.11 -9.48 14.97
N ARG A 223 -2.28 -8.22 15.39
CA ARG A 223 -3.23 -7.84 16.44
C ARG A 223 -4.42 -7.13 15.81
N GLY A 224 -5.56 -7.20 16.47
CA GLY A 224 -6.77 -6.51 16.03
C GLY A 224 -7.17 -6.83 14.59
N GLU A 225 -7.34 -5.78 13.79
CA GLU A 225 -7.86 -5.87 12.43
C GLU A 225 -6.91 -6.55 11.44
N GLN A 226 -5.59 -6.46 11.64
CA GLN A 226 -4.63 -7.20 10.80
C GLN A 226 -4.76 -8.70 10.98
N ALA A 227 -4.98 -9.15 12.23
CA ALA A 227 -5.17 -10.56 12.55
C ALA A 227 -6.40 -11.12 11.83
N ARG A 228 -7.50 -10.36 11.90
CA ARG A 228 -8.76 -10.68 11.22
C ARG A 228 -8.60 -10.71 9.71
N ALA A 229 -7.89 -9.74 9.14
CA ALA A 229 -7.60 -9.70 7.71
C ALA A 229 -6.77 -10.90 7.26
N HIS A 230 -5.72 -11.26 8.01
CA HIS A 230 -4.89 -12.43 7.74
C HIS A 230 -5.67 -13.74 7.88
N GLU A 231 -6.50 -13.87 8.91
CA GLU A 231 -7.39 -15.02 9.10
C GLU A 231 -8.41 -15.14 7.96
N MET A 232 -9.02 -14.02 7.55
CA MET A 232 -9.94 -13.98 6.41
C MET A 232 -9.26 -14.41 5.11
N VAL A 233 -8.01 -13.99 4.87
CA VAL A 233 -7.22 -14.50 3.75
C VAL A 233 -7.07 -16.00 3.91
N ARG A 234 -6.50 -16.49 5.02
CA ARG A 234 -6.26 -17.93 5.27
C ARG A 234 -7.50 -18.79 5.07
N VAL A 235 -8.63 -18.44 5.68
CA VAL A 235 -9.91 -19.18 5.57
C VAL A 235 -10.42 -19.23 4.12
N ASN A 236 -10.13 -18.21 3.32
CA ASN A 236 -10.58 -18.15 1.93
C ASN A 236 -9.53 -18.65 0.93
N LEU A 237 -8.26 -18.82 1.32
CA LEU A 237 -7.20 -19.34 0.43
C LEU A 237 -7.58 -20.71 -0.14
N ASP A 238 -8.18 -21.60 0.65
CA ASP A 238 -8.60 -22.92 0.17
C ASP A 238 -9.76 -22.83 -0.83
N LYS A 239 -10.69 -21.87 -0.65
CA LYS A 239 -11.74 -21.59 -1.64
C LYS A 239 -11.17 -20.98 -2.93
N ILE A 240 -10.09 -20.21 -2.81
CA ILE A 240 -9.37 -19.59 -3.93
C ILE A 240 -8.55 -20.65 -4.69
N ARG A 241 -7.90 -21.58 -3.97
CA ARG A 241 -7.05 -22.66 -4.51
C ARG A 241 -7.85 -23.87 -5.03
N GLY A 242 -9.02 -24.14 -4.44
CA GLY A 242 -9.86 -25.32 -4.69
C GLY A 242 -10.85 -25.20 -5.86
N LYS A 243 -10.98 -24.04 -6.50
CA LYS A 243 -11.73 -23.88 -7.77
C LYS A 243 -10.78 -24.04 -8.96
N LYS A 244 -10.29 -25.27 -9.16
CA LYS A 244 -9.66 -25.71 -10.43
C LYS A 244 -10.70 -26.35 -11.33
#